data_AF-A0A497RMK5-F1
#
_entry.id   AF-A0A497RMK5-F1
#
_cell.length_a   1.000
_cell.length_b   1.000
_cell.length_c   1.000
_cell.angle_alpha   90.00
_cell.angle_beta   90.00
_cell.angle_gamma   90.00
#
_symmetry.space_group_name_H-M   'P 1'
#
loop_
_entity.id
_entity.type
_entity.pdbx_description
1 polymer ?
#
loop_
_entity_poly.entity_id
_entity_poly.type
_entity_poly.pdbx_seq_one_letter_code
_entity_poly.pdbx_strand_id
1 'polypeptide(L)'
;MMDRFGQFKLDYLIVIVFFTACILFIYSYVSSLSSIRISNEMYKACAISEAIVNYLDNNETKLMDLIKDLEKLYSIANTRRVNLTVKEISGKIFGCVGSVYPRYSCYCERVLFNSSVYILEVRTW
;
A
#
# COMPACT_ATOMS: atom_id res chain seq x y z
N MET A 1 -58.75 22.29 -9.63
CA MET A 1 -57.52 22.95 -9.12
C MET A 1 -56.78 22.01 -8.15
N MET A 2 -56.60 20.73 -8.51
CA MET A 2 -56.26 19.68 -7.53
C MET A 2 -55.12 18.72 -7.94
N ASP A 3 -54.42 18.95 -9.06
CA ASP A 3 -53.30 18.08 -9.49
C ASP A 3 -51.90 18.68 -9.26
N ARG A 4 -51.79 20.00 -9.04
CA ARG A 4 -50.47 20.64 -8.91
C ARG A 4 -49.73 20.21 -7.64
N PHE A 5 -50.46 19.93 -6.55
CA PHE A 5 -49.87 19.55 -5.26
C PHE A 5 -49.22 18.15 -5.28
N GLY A 6 -49.77 17.21 -6.06
CA GLY A 6 -49.17 15.90 -6.29
C GLY A 6 -47.92 16.00 -7.15
N GLN A 7 -47.97 16.85 -8.18
CA GLN A 7 -46.83 17.12 -9.06
C GLN A 7 -45.66 17.79 -8.31
N PHE A 8 -45.92 18.81 -7.47
CA PHE A 8 -44.88 19.43 -6.64
C PHE A 8 -44.20 18.43 -5.69
N LYS A 9 -44.97 17.50 -5.08
CA LYS A 9 -44.40 16.47 -4.20
C LYS A 9 -43.54 15.47 -4.98
N LEU A 10 -43.97 15.10 -6.19
CA LEU A 10 -43.21 14.22 -7.08
C LEU A 10 -41.90 14.89 -7.53
N ASP A 11 -41.96 16.16 -7.93
CA ASP A 11 -40.79 16.94 -8.36
C ASP A 11 -39.76 17.06 -7.22
N TYR A 12 -40.22 17.35 -6.00
CA TYR A 12 -39.35 17.36 -4.82
C TYR A 12 -38.72 15.99 -4.53
N LEU A 13 -39.48 14.90 -4.67
CA LEU A 13 -38.96 13.55 -4.49
C LEU A 13 -37.88 13.22 -5.53
N ILE A 14 -38.11 13.58 -6.80
CA ILE A 14 -37.14 13.40 -7.89
C ILE A 14 -35.86 14.19 -7.60
N VAL A 15 -35.96 15.44 -7.14
CA VAL A 15 -34.80 16.27 -6.78
C VAL A 15 -34.01 15.63 -5.63
N ILE A 16 -34.68 15.12 -4.59
CA ILE A 16 -34.02 14.45 -3.46
C ILE A 16 -33.32 13.16 -3.93
N VAL A 17 -33.98 12.35 -4.76
CA VAL A 17 -33.40 11.11 -5.31
C VAL A 17 -32.19 11.43 -6.20
N PHE A 18 -32.28 12.45 -7.04
CA PHE A 18 -31.15 12.89 -7.87
C PHE A 18 -29.99 13.40 -7.02
N PHE A 19 -30.28 14.18 -5.97
CA PHE A 19 -29.26 14.71 -5.06
C PHE A 19 -28.54 13.59 -4.28
N THR A 20 -29.30 12.63 -3.75
CA THR A 20 -28.75 11.46 -3.05
C THR A 20 -27.95 10.56 -4.00
N ALA A 21 -28.40 10.36 -5.23
CA ALA A 21 -27.64 9.66 -6.27
C ALA A 21 -26.32 10.36 -6.59
N CYS A 22 -26.31 11.70 -6.71
CA CYS A 22 -25.09 12.47 -6.91
C CYS A 22 -24.09 12.29 -5.76
N ILE A 23 -24.56 12.33 -4.50
CA ILE A 23 -23.71 12.11 -3.32
C ILE A 23 -23.11 10.71 -3.35
N LEU A 24 -23.93 9.68 -3.62
CA LEU A 24 -23.46 8.30 -3.71
C LEU A 24 -22.42 8.14 -4.81
N PHE A 25 -22.64 8.75 -5.97
CA PHE A 25 -21.68 8.72 -7.07
C PHE A 25 -20.33 9.32 -6.67
N ILE A 26 -20.34 10.51 -6.05
CA ILE A 26 -19.11 11.18 -5.59
C ILE A 26 -18.39 10.30 -4.55
N TYR A 27 -19.12 9.75 -3.59
CA TYR A 27 -18.55 8.88 -2.57
C TYR A 27 -17.90 7.63 -3.18
N SER A 28 -18.60 6.93 -4.06
CA SER A 28 -18.08 5.74 -4.77
C SER A 28 -16.85 6.08 -5.62
N TYR A 29 -16.86 7.22 -6.29
CA TYR A 29 -15.72 7.68 -7.08
C TYR A 29 -14.47 7.94 -6.21
N VAL A 30 -14.61 8.68 -5.12
CA VAL A 30 -13.52 8.98 -4.19
C VAL A 30 -12.98 7.70 -3.53
N SER A 31 -13.88 6.79 -3.14
CA SER A 31 -13.52 5.48 -2.59
C SER A 31 -12.72 4.66 -3.60
N SER A 32 -13.15 4.63 -4.87
CA SER A 32 -12.47 3.89 -5.94
C SER A 32 -11.06 4.44 -6.21
N LEU A 33 -10.91 5.77 -6.30
CA LEU A 33 -9.59 6.40 -6.45
C LEU A 33 -8.64 6.07 -5.30
N SER A 34 -9.17 6.07 -4.07
CA SER A 34 -8.39 5.73 -2.88
C SER A 34 -7.91 4.27 -2.92
N SER A 35 -8.80 3.35 -3.30
CA SER A 35 -8.47 1.93 -3.48
C SER A 35 -7.41 1.69 -4.56
N ILE A 36 -7.51 2.39 -5.70
CA ILE A 36 -6.51 2.31 -6.77
C ILE A 36 -5.14 2.80 -6.27
N ARG A 37 -5.12 3.92 -5.54
CA ARG A 37 -3.87 4.45 -4.95
C ARG A 37 -3.23 3.45 -3.99
N ILE A 38 -4.01 2.87 -3.08
CA ILE A 38 -3.54 1.86 -2.13
C ILE A 38 -3.01 0.63 -2.88
N SER A 39 -3.75 0.16 -3.89
CA SER A 39 -3.34 -0.98 -4.71
C SER A 39 -2.02 -0.73 -5.45
N ASN A 40 -1.83 0.46 -6.00
CA ASN A 40 -0.57 0.84 -6.65
C ASN A 40 0.62 0.85 -5.67
N GLU A 41 0.43 1.36 -4.46
CA GLU A 41 1.48 1.34 -3.44
C GLU A 41 1.76 -0.08 -2.93
N MET A 42 0.75 -0.92 -2.74
CA MET A 42 0.94 -2.35 -2.46
C MET A 42 1.71 -3.06 -3.58
N TYR A 43 1.38 -2.78 -4.85
CA TYR A 43 2.09 -3.33 -6.00
C TYR A 43 3.56 -2.92 -6.01
N LYS A 44 3.86 -1.64 -5.72
CA LYS A 44 5.26 -1.18 -5.60
C LYS A 44 5.99 -1.89 -4.47
N ALA A 45 5.36 -2.06 -3.30
CA ALA A 45 5.96 -2.80 -2.19
C ALA A 45 6.28 -4.26 -2.58
N CYS A 46 5.38 -4.91 -3.32
CA CYS A 46 5.61 -6.26 -3.87
C CYS A 46 6.74 -6.29 -4.91
N ALA A 47 6.79 -5.33 -5.83
CA ALA A 47 7.82 -5.26 -6.86
C ALA A 47 9.21 -5.00 -6.26
N ILE A 48 9.30 -4.12 -5.26
CA ILE A 48 10.55 -3.85 -4.54
C ILE A 48 10.98 -5.09 -3.74
N SER A 49 10.05 -5.75 -3.04
CA SER A 49 10.40 -6.97 -2.30
C SER A 49 10.93 -8.05 -3.23
N GLU A 50 10.37 -8.18 -4.42
CA GLU A 50 10.88 -9.07 -5.47
C GLU A 50 12.26 -8.69 -5.99
N ALA A 51 12.49 -7.41 -6.28
CA ALA A 51 13.79 -6.91 -6.72
C ALA A 51 14.88 -7.21 -5.68
N ILE A 52 14.57 -7.06 -4.39
CA ILE A 52 15.48 -7.39 -3.30
C ILE A 52 15.75 -8.89 -3.23
N VAL A 53 14.72 -9.73 -3.29
CA VAL A 53 14.88 -11.20 -3.30
C VAL A 53 15.79 -11.62 -4.46
N ASN A 54 15.47 -11.17 -5.67
CA ASN A 54 16.24 -11.48 -6.87
C ASN A 54 17.69 -10.98 -6.76
N TYR A 55 17.91 -9.83 -6.13
CA TYR A 55 19.26 -9.32 -5.89
C TYR A 55 20.05 -10.23 -4.92
N LEU A 56 19.40 -10.69 -3.84
CA LEU A 56 20.03 -11.57 -2.86
C LEU A 56 20.39 -12.92 -3.47
N ASP A 57 19.49 -13.48 -4.28
CA ASP A 57 19.68 -14.76 -4.96
C ASP A 57 20.79 -14.69 -6.02
N ASN A 58 20.81 -13.62 -6.83
CA ASN A 58 21.78 -13.49 -7.92
C ASN A 58 23.21 -13.18 -7.45
N ASN A 59 23.38 -12.50 -6.32
CA ASN A 59 24.69 -12.06 -5.84
C ASN A 59 25.20 -12.87 -4.65
N GLU A 60 24.48 -13.91 -4.23
CA GLU A 60 24.76 -14.71 -3.02
C GLU A 60 24.99 -13.84 -1.77
N THR A 61 24.41 -12.64 -1.76
CA THR A 61 24.62 -11.66 -0.68
C THR A 61 23.73 -11.98 0.51
N LYS A 62 24.27 -11.85 1.72
CA LYS A 62 23.48 -11.98 2.93
C LYS A 62 22.57 -10.77 3.09
N LEU A 63 21.31 -11.01 3.47
CA LEU A 63 20.32 -9.98 3.74
C LEU A 63 20.84 -8.93 4.74
N MET A 64 21.62 -9.36 5.73
CA MET A 64 22.20 -8.48 6.75
C MET A 64 23.23 -7.50 6.20
N ASP A 65 23.95 -7.86 5.14
CA ASP A 65 24.92 -6.95 4.52
C ASP A 65 24.20 -5.89 3.70
N LEU A 66 23.09 -6.27 3.06
CA LEU A 66 22.24 -5.34 2.33
C LEU A 66 21.56 -4.30 3.24
N ILE A 67 21.09 -4.70 4.43
CA ILE A 67 20.48 -3.77 5.40
C ILE A 67 21.47 -2.69 5.87
N LYS A 68 22.77 -3.01 5.94
CA LYS A 68 23.81 -2.07 6.38
C LYS A 68 24.15 -1.03 5.31
N ASP A 69 23.87 -1.32 4.05
CA ASP A 69 24.17 -0.45 2.91
C ASP A 69 22.89 0.20 2.35
N LEU A 70 22.53 1.32 2.96
CA LEU A 70 21.34 2.11 2.63
C LEU A 70 21.30 2.57 1.17
N GLU A 71 22.44 3.04 0.64
CA GLU A 71 22.55 3.53 -0.73
C GLU A 71 22.29 2.41 -1.74
N LYS A 72 22.86 1.24 -1.49
CA LYS A 72 22.65 0.07 -2.34
C LYS A 72 21.21 -0.43 -2.31
N LEU A 73 20.58 -0.41 -1.14
CA LEU A 73 19.17 -0.79 -1.00
C LEU A 73 18.25 0.17 -1.76
N TYR A 74 18.47 1.49 -1.67
CA TYR A 74 17.70 2.47 -2.44
C TYR A 74 17.96 2.39 -3.94
N SER A 75 19.17 2.00 -4.34
CA SER A 75 19.51 1.71 -5.74
C SER A 75 18.71 0.52 -6.28
N ILE A 76 18.64 -0.58 -5.53
CA ILE A 76 17.85 -1.78 -5.91
C ILE A 76 16.35 -1.47 -5.93
N ALA A 77 15.85 -0.76 -4.92
CA ALA A 77 14.45 -0.36 -4.84
C ALA A 77 14.07 0.70 -5.90
N ASN A 78 15.06 1.38 -6.48
CA ASN A 78 14.89 2.52 -7.39
C ASN A 78 13.98 3.63 -6.81
N THR A 79 13.96 3.77 -5.48
CA THR A 79 13.18 4.78 -4.76
C THR A 79 13.71 4.95 -3.35
N ARG A 80 13.54 6.16 -2.79
CA ARG A 80 13.79 6.46 -1.37
C ARG A 80 12.52 6.45 -0.52
N ARG A 81 11.35 6.30 -1.14
CA ARG A 81 10.04 6.20 -0.45
C ARG A 81 9.72 4.76 -0.09
N VAL A 82 10.67 4.14 0.59
CA VAL A 82 10.56 2.75 1.02
C VAL A 82 11.16 2.63 2.42
N ASN A 83 10.43 1.96 3.31
CA ASN A 83 10.99 1.42 4.53
C ASN A 83 11.11 -0.08 4.39
N LEU A 84 12.17 -0.61 4.97
CA LEU A 84 12.46 -2.03 4.93
C LEU A 84 12.75 -2.51 6.32
N THR A 85 11.98 -3.49 6.78
CA THR A 85 12.14 -4.07 8.10
C THR A 85 12.36 -5.57 7.92
N VAL A 86 13.41 -6.09 8.54
CA VAL A 86 13.69 -7.51 8.57
C VAL A 86 13.43 -8.01 9.97
N LYS A 87 12.52 -8.97 10.08
CA LYS A 87 12.14 -9.60 11.33
C LYS A 87 12.34 -11.11 11.23
N GLU A 88 12.61 -11.77 12.34
CA GLU A 88 12.49 -13.23 12.42
C GLU A 88 11.02 -13.65 12.46
N ILE A 89 10.76 -14.95 12.26
CA ILE A 89 9.44 -15.56 12.51
C ILE A 89 8.96 -15.26 13.94
N SER A 90 9.89 -15.15 14.90
CA SER A 90 9.62 -14.80 16.30
C SER A 90 9.04 -13.38 16.49
N GLY A 91 9.04 -12.55 15.44
CA GLY A 91 8.66 -11.14 15.49
C GLY A 91 9.79 -10.21 15.97
N LYS A 92 10.95 -10.75 16.34
CA LYS A 92 12.12 -9.95 16.70
C LYS A 92 12.67 -9.23 15.48
N ILE A 93 12.83 -7.91 15.58
CA ILE A 93 13.38 -7.08 14.51
C ILE A 93 14.91 -7.20 14.52
N PHE A 94 15.46 -7.56 13.36
CA PHE A 94 16.90 -7.70 13.14
C PHE A 94 17.52 -6.44 12.56
N GLY A 95 16.78 -5.74 11.71
CA GLY A 95 17.25 -4.54 11.06
C GLY A 95 16.09 -3.76 10.46
N CYS A 96 16.24 -2.45 10.45
CA CYS A 96 15.25 -1.55 9.86
C CYS A 96 15.98 -0.42 9.14
N VAL A 97 15.61 -0.22 7.88
CA VAL A 97 15.95 0.95 7.10
C VAL A 97 14.75 1.90 7.12
N GLY A 98 14.96 3.08 7.71
CA GLY A 98 13.94 4.10 7.91
C GLY A 98 13.20 3.96 9.24
N SER A 99 11.88 4.16 9.24
CA SER A 99 11.04 4.06 10.44
C SER A 99 10.51 2.63 10.61
N VAL A 100 10.58 2.12 11.83
CA VAL A 100 10.11 0.77 12.19
C VAL A 100 8.60 0.60 11.98
N TYR A 101 7.83 1.67 12.12
CA TYR A 101 6.36 1.65 11.97
C TYR A 101 5.85 2.96 11.34
N PRO A 102 6.07 3.17 10.04
CA PRO A 102 5.61 4.38 9.37
C PRO A 102 4.08 4.36 9.30
N ARG A 103 3.44 5.40 9.85
CA ARG A 103 1.99 5.61 9.75
C ARG A 103 1.60 5.74 8.27
N TYR A 104 0.50 5.11 7.88
CA TYR A 104 -0.07 5.17 6.52
C TYR A 104 0.83 4.63 5.40
N SER A 105 1.41 3.45 5.62
CA SER A 105 2.17 2.74 4.59
C SER A 105 1.39 1.56 4.05
N CYS A 106 1.47 1.35 2.73
CA CYS A 106 1.14 0.05 2.14
C CYS A 106 2.34 -0.86 2.32
N TYR A 107 2.10 -2.15 2.54
CA TYR A 107 3.17 -3.08 2.87
C TYR A 107 3.03 -4.41 2.14
N CYS A 108 4.18 -5.04 1.90
CA CYS A 108 4.30 -6.40 1.40
C CYS A 108 5.28 -7.14 2.31
N GLU A 109 4.91 -8.36 2.72
CA GLU A 109 5.80 -9.25 3.47
C GLU A 109 6.19 -10.44 2.59
N ARG A 110 7.47 -10.80 2.62
CA ARG A 110 7.98 -12.03 2.00
C ARG A 110 8.83 -12.81 2.98
N VAL A 111 8.65 -14.13 2.99
CA VAL A 111 9.50 -15.05 3.75
C VAL A 111 10.76 -15.33 2.94
N LEU A 112 11.92 -15.15 3.56
CA LEU A 112 13.24 -15.37 3.00
C LEU A 112 13.96 -16.48 3.75
N PHE A 113 14.64 -17.34 2.99
CA PHE A 113 15.49 -18.40 3.53
C PHE A 113 16.96 -18.02 3.29
N ASN A 114 17.63 -17.45 4.29
CA ASN A 114 19.02 -17.02 4.19
C ASN A 114 19.80 -17.46 5.43
N SER A 115 20.17 -18.75 5.46
CA SER A 115 20.71 -19.51 6.61
C SER A 115 19.78 -19.65 7.83
N SER A 116 18.91 -18.68 8.06
CA SER A 116 17.76 -18.68 8.96
C SER A 116 16.52 -18.18 8.21
N VAL A 117 15.33 -18.34 8.79
CA VAL A 117 14.09 -17.84 8.18
C VAL A 117 13.78 -16.43 8.65
N TYR A 118 13.72 -15.50 7.71
CA TYR A 118 13.42 -14.09 7.94
C TYR A 118 12.14 -13.69 7.22
N ILE A 119 11.47 -12.66 7.73
CA ILE A 119 10.38 -11.98 7.05
C ILE A 119 10.91 -10.61 6.64
N LEU A 120 10.94 -10.39 5.33
CA LEU A 120 11.21 -9.10 4.72
C LEU A 120 9.90 -8.34 4.60
N GLU A 121 9.78 -7.27 5.36
CA GLU A 121 8.64 -6.36 5.33
C GLU A 121 9.05 -5.09 4.59
N VAL A 122 8.44 -4.86 3.43
CA VAL A 122 8.67 -3.68 2.58
C VAL A 122 7.45 -2.78 2.66
N ARG A 123 7.67 -1.50 2.96
CA ARG A 123 6.62 -0.49 3.14
C ARG A 123 6.85 0.68 2.19
N THR A 124 5.83 1.15 1.47
CA THR A 124 5.92 2.30 0.55
C THR A 124 4.84 3.36 0.81
N TRP A 125 5.07 4.60 0.36
CA TRP A 125 4.15 5.73 0.44
C TRP A 125 4.37 6.82 -0.63
#